data_AF-A0A9D4LE37-F1
#
_entry.id   AF-A0A9D4LE37-F1
#
_cell.length_a   1.000
_cell.length_b   1.000
_cell.length_c   1.000
_cell.angle_alpha   90.00
_cell.angle_beta   90.00
_cell.angle_gamma   90.00
#
_symmetry.space_group_name_H-M   'P 1'
#
loop_
_entity.id
_entity.type
_entity.pdbx_description
1 polymer ?
#
loop_
_entity_poly.entity_id
_entity_poly.type
_entity_poly.pdbx_seq_one_letter_code
_entity_poly.pdbx_strand_id
1 'polypeptide(L)'
;MVKEQLMEFFGMESPASSCTQNVIQLVKSKSENYESLLNSLRQFLDHFGYLDYVHETDDVVSNDTDDTVYNYSCNLCYWYMHLMMFEDIVKEGDVARIIPCLMVCAQFFFSNSRLSKYFQECLDFVLKCEYCMSPMQTIRTLEGAFVNLRGGAAGNIESDLVQENSVRNQKDLIRALGANKSEKAIQRSCRAAYTVSDIFEKIEISTSVRKVSSRHQTPARIKDNEVIANSLRDLRPFSKTIGRVCQGMPNVLCSPVRKINSVDLKFRIKQVVDRLYYGHTISFDH
;
A
#
# COMPACT_ATOMS: atom_id res chain seq x y z
N MET A 1 -7.05 11.26 -9.83
CA MET A 1 -7.50 10.08 -10.60
C MET A 1 -8.64 9.32 -9.93
N VAL A 2 -8.53 8.82 -8.70
CA VAL A 2 -9.66 8.12 -8.03
C VAL A 2 -10.92 9.01 -7.93
N LYS A 3 -10.77 10.31 -7.65
CA LYS A 3 -11.88 11.27 -7.71
C LYS A 3 -12.58 11.29 -9.08
N GLU A 4 -11.82 11.18 -10.16
CA GLU A 4 -12.37 11.12 -11.53
C GLU A 4 -13.09 9.79 -11.79
N GLN A 5 -12.58 8.66 -11.25
CA GLN A 5 -13.31 7.38 -11.30
C GLN A 5 -14.66 7.46 -10.61
N LEU A 6 -14.71 8.07 -9.41
CA LEU A 6 -15.96 8.26 -8.68
C LEU A 6 -16.93 9.14 -9.47
N MET A 7 -16.44 10.23 -10.06
CA MET A 7 -17.28 11.09 -10.89
C MET A 7 -17.79 10.36 -12.13
N GLU A 8 -16.97 9.55 -12.80
CA GLU A 8 -17.42 8.74 -13.95
C GLU A 8 -18.47 7.70 -13.51
N PHE A 9 -18.23 7.00 -12.40
CA PHE A 9 -19.14 6.00 -11.85
C PHE A 9 -20.51 6.57 -11.45
N PHE A 10 -20.54 7.77 -10.89
CA PHE A 10 -21.79 8.46 -10.54
C PHE A 10 -22.37 9.31 -11.69
N GLY A 11 -21.73 9.34 -12.86
CA GLY A 11 -22.14 10.15 -14.00
C GLY A 11 -22.12 11.66 -13.72
N MET A 12 -21.12 12.15 -13.00
CA MET A 12 -20.95 13.56 -12.61
C MET A 12 -20.07 14.33 -13.62
N GLU A 13 -20.55 15.51 -14.04
CA GLU A 13 -19.79 16.44 -14.88
C GLU A 13 -18.78 17.28 -14.09
N SER A 14 -19.02 17.48 -12.79
CA SER A 14 -18.10 18.16 -11.89
C SER A 14 -18.28 17.65 -10.46
N PRO A 15 -17.34 17.93 -9.54
CA PRO A 15 -17.48 17.52 -8.15
C PRO A 15 -18.73 18.10 -7.45
N ALA A 16 -19.31 19.16 -8.01
CA ALA A 16 -20.49 19.84 -7.50
C ALA A 16 -21.80 19.44 -8.22
N SER A 17 -21.73 18.68 -9.32
CA SER A 17 -22.92 18.25 -10.05
C SER A 17 -23.62 17.09 -9.33
N SER A 18 -24.94 16.98 -9.47
CA SER A 18 -25.69 15.83 -8.95
C SER A 18 -25.30 14.53 -9.67
N CYS A 19 -25.37 13.41 -8.96
CA CYS A 19 -25.17 12.09 -9.54
C CYS A 19 -26.30 11.77 -10.53
N THR A 20 -25.95 11.28 -11.72
CA THR A 20 -26.91 10.84 -12.74
C THR A 20 -26.98 9.32 -12.84
N GLN A 21 -25.97 8.61 -12.34
CA GLN A 21 -25.86 7.15 -12.32
C GLN A 21 -25.54 6.65 -10.91
N ASN A 22 -25.87 5.38 -10.63
CA ASN A 22 -25.54 4.68 -9.38
C ASN A 22 -25.89 5.47 -8.10
N VAL A 23 -27.03 6.17 -8.13
CA VAL A 23 -27.44 7.09 -7.06
C VAL A 23 -27.72 6.33 -5.77
N ILE A 24 -27.09 6.78 -4.68
CA ILE A 24 -27.31 6.22 -3.34
C ILE A 24 -28.69 6.67 -2.85
N GLN A 25 -29.60 5.71 -2.70
CA GLN A 25 -30.89 5.96 -2.07
C GLN A 25 -30.70 6.04 -0.56
N LEU A 26 -30.81 7.26 -0.02
CA LEU A 26 -30.77 7.50 1.42
C LEU A 26 -32.18 7.33 2.02
N VAL A 27 -32.27 6.47 3.02
CA VAL A 27 -33.46 6.21 3.84
C VAL A 27 -33.35 7.00 5.16
N LYS A 28 -34.44 7.09 5.94
CA LYS A 28 -34.44 7.83 7.22
C LYS A 28 -33.60 7.14 8.32
N SER A 29 -33.30 5.85 8.20
CA SER A 29 -32.51 5.11 9.19
C SER A 29 -31.01 5.24 8.94
N LYS A 30 -30.23 5.55 9.99
CA LYS A 30 -28.76 5.63 9.90
C LYS A 30 -28.11 4.30 9.49
N SER A 31 -28.64 3.17 9.99
CA SER A 31 -28.10 1.84 9.69
C SER A 31 -28.30 1.46 8.23
N GLU A 32 -29.49 1.75 7.69
CA GLU A 32 -29.82 1.44 6.28
C GLU A 32 -29.02 2.32 5.32
N ASN A 33 -28.76 3.58 5.70
CA ASN A 33 -27.88 4.46 4.93
C ASN A 33 -26.44 3.96 4.88
N TYR A 34 -25.95 3.41 5.98
CA TYR A 34 -24.61 2.82 6.03
C TYR A 34 -24.49 1.62 5.09
N GLU A 35 -25.46 0.70 5.12
CA GLU A 35 -25.50 -0.44 4.19
C GLU A 35 -25.65 -0.02 2.72
N SER A 36 -26.49 0.99 2.44
CA SER A 36 -26.66 1.56 1.11
C SER A 36 -25.33 2.13 0.57
N LEU A 37 -24.58 2.83 1.42
CA LEU A 37 -23.25 3.34 1.08
C LEU A 37 -22.25 2.20 0.83
N LEU A 38 -22.21 1.19 1.69
CA LEU A 38 -21.31 0.04 1.51
C LEU A 38 -21.60 -0.72 0.22
N ASN A 39 -22.88 -0.90 -0.13
CA ASN A 39 -23.27 -1.54 -1.38
C ASN A 39 -22.86 -0.71 -2.60
N SER A 40 -23.02 0.62 -2.56
CA SER A 40 -22.53 1.50 -3.62
C SER A 40 -21.00 1.44 -3.76
N LEU A 41 -20.27 1.40 -2.65
CA LEU A 41 -18.82 1.22 -2.67
C LEU A 41 -18.42 -0.15 -3.25
N ARG A 42 -19.13 -1.23 -2.90
CA ARG A 42 -18.90 -2.55 -3.49
C ARG A 42 -19.14 -2.54 -5.00
N GLN A 43 -20.21 -1.91 -5.47
CA GLN A 43 -20.48 -1.75 -6.90
C GLN A 43 -19.40 -0.93 -7.60
N PHE A 44 -18.91 0.14 -6.97
CA PHE A 44 -17.78 0.90 -7.48
C PHE A 44 -16.52 0.03 -7.58
N LEU A 45 -16.25 -0.77 -6.55
CA LEU A 45 -15.08 -1.64 -6.51
C LEU A 45 -15.16 -2.74 -7.59
N ASP A 46 -16.33 -3.34 -7.76
CA ASP A 46 -16.62 -4.34 -8.79
C ASP A 46 -16.54 -3.76 -10.20
N HIS A 47 -17.15 -2.59 -10.44
CA HIS A 47 -17.18 -1.92 -11.74
C HIS A 47 -15.78 -1.67 -12.32
N PHE A 48 -14.81 -1.33 -11.47
CA PHE A 48 -13.43 -1.08 -11.88
C PHE A 48 -12.49 -2.28 -11.68
N GLY A 49 -13.00 -3.46 -11.29
CA GLY A 49 -12.22 -4.69 -11.16
C GLY A 49 -11.29 -4.73 -9.95
N TYR A 50 -11.60 -3.97 -8.89
CA TYR A 50 -10.84 -4.00 -7.63
C TYR A 50 -11.16 -5.24 -6.79
N LEU A 51 -12.31 -5.87 -7.02
CA LEU A 51 -12.72 -7.12 -6.38
C LEU A 51 -12.34 -8.37 -7.20
N ASP A 52 -11.62 -8.22 -8.31
CA ASP A 52 -11.18 -9.35 -9.13
C ASP A 52 -10.30 -10.30 -8.29
N TYR A 53 -10.91 -11.40 -7.83
CA TYR A 53 -10.18 -12.52 -7.24
C TYR A 53 -9.51 -13.32 -8.36
N VAL A 54 -8.44 -14.05 -8.04
CA VAL A 54 -7.80 -14.99 -8.96
C VAL A 54 -8.86 -16.01 -9.42
N HIS A 55 -9.39 -15.85 -10.64
CA HIS A 55 -10.38 -16.77 -11.19
C HIS A 55 -9.74 -18.15 -11.41
N GLU A 56 -10.46 -19.21 -11.03
CA GLU A 56 -9.99 -20.61 -11.20
C GLU A 56 -10.07 -21.11 -12.65
N THR A 57 -10.66 -20.33 -13.56
CA THR A 57 -10.91 -20.72 -14.94
C THR A 57 -10.04 -19.93 -15.91
N ASP A 58 -9.35 -20.64 -16.82
CA ASP A 58 -8.62 -20.14 -17.99
C ASP A 58 -9.50 -19.41 -19.03
N ASP A 59 -10.72 -19.02 -18.67
CA ASP A 59 -11.72 -18.55 -19.63
C ASP A 59 -11.80 -17.03 -19.73
N VAL A 60 -11.46 -16.59 -20.94
CA VAL A 60 -11.71 -15.29 -21.55
C VAL A 60 -10.99 -14.14 -20.87
N VAL A 61 -9.72 -13.97 -21.27
CA VAL A 61 -9.15 -12.63 -21.46
C VAL A 61 -10.10 -11.89 -22.40
N SER A 62 -11.11 -11.19 -21.85
CA SER A 62 -11.81 -10.14 -22.58
C SER A 62 -10.73 -9.29 -23.22
N ASN A 63 -10.89 -8.86 -24.49
CA ASN A 63 -9.90 -8.06 -25.21
C ASN A 63 -9.54 -6.76 -24.44
N ASP A 64 -8.71 -6.88 -23.41
CA ASP A 64 -8.19 -5.80 -22.59
C ASP A 64 -7.33 -4.89 -23.48
N THR A 65 -6.93 -5.36 -24.66
CA THR A 65 -6.18 -4.59 -25.65
C THR A 65 -6.98 -3.48 -26.33
N ASP A 66 -8.30 -3.43 -26.17
CA ASP A 66 -9.15 -2.49 -26.91
C ASP A 66 -9.04 -1.05 -26.36
N ASP A 67 -8.65 -0.86 -25.10
CA ASP A 67 -8.42 0.48 -24.52
C ASP A 67 -7.31 0.45 -23.46
N THR A 68 -6.07 0.63 -23.91
CA THR A 68 -4.90 0.58 -23.02
C THR A 68 -4.77 1.84 -22.15
N VAL A 69 -5.44 2.95 -22.51
CA VAL A 69 -5.51 4.16 -21.66
C VAL A 69 -6.40 3.89 -20.46
N TYR A 70 -7.56 3.28 -20.68
CA TYR A 70 -8.44 2.81 -19.60
C TYR A 70 -7.72 1.85 -18.68
N ASN A 71 -7.08 0.82 -19.25
CA ASN A 71 -6.36 -0.17 -18.46
C ASN A 71 -5.26 0.44 -17.60
N TYR A 72 -4.40 1.28 -18.19
CA TYR A 72 -3.34 1.96 -17.44
C TYR A 72 -3.91 2.78 -16.28
N SER A 73 -5.00 3.50 -16.53
CA SER A 73 -5.60 4.39 -15.55
C SER A 73 -6.24 3.62 -14.40
N CYS A 74 -6.93 2.51 -14.68
CA CYS A 74 -7.43 1.61 -13.64
C CYS A 74 -6.30 0.97 -12.83
N ASN A 75 -5.25 0.51 -13.50
CA ASN A 75 -4.10 -0.11 -12.85
C ASN A 75 -3.40 0.86 -11.89
N LEU A 76 -3.21 2.12 -12.33
CA LEU A 76 -2.61 3.17 -11.51
C LEU A 76 -3.47 3.50 -10.28
N CYS A 77 -4.78 3.59 -10.43
CA CYS A 77 -5.69 3.78 -9.30
C CYS A 77 -5.68 2.59 -8.33
N TYR A 78 -5.55 1.35 -8.84
CA TYR A 78 -5.40 0.16 -8.02
C TYR A 78 -4.16 0.27 -7.14
N TRP A 79 -2.99 0.52 -7.73
CA TRP A 79 -1.76 0.73 -6.98
C TRP A 79 -1.88 1.85 -5.95
N TYR A 80 -2.47 2.97 -6.34
CA TYR A 80 -2.67 4.10 -5.44
C TYR A 80 -3.53 3.74 -4.23
N MET A 81 -4.69 3.10 -4.42
CA MET A 81 -5.56 2.71 -3.31
C MET A 81 -4.88 1.68 -2.39
N HIS A 82 -4.12 0.74 -2.96
CA HIS A 82 -3.38 -0.24 -2.18
C HIS A 82 -2.29 0.41 -1.32
N LEU A 83 -1.52 1.36 -1.87
CA LEU A 83 -0.51 2.12 -1.13
C LEU A 83 -1.12 3.01 -0.05
N MET A 84 -2.25 3.66 -0.34
CA MET A 84 -2.99 4.46 0.65
C MET A 84 -3.47 3.59 1.81
N MET A 85 -3.94 2.36 1.54
CA MET A 85 -4.32 1.41 2.58
C MET A 85 -3.13 1.01 3.46
N PHE A 86 -1.94 0.78 2.88
CA PHE A 86 -0.74 0.52 3.67
C PHE A 86 -0.39 1.67 4.60
N GLU A 87 -0.34 2.89 4.06
CA GLU A 87 0.00 4.08 4.84
C GLU A 87 -0.99 4.30 5.97
N ASP A 88 -2.29 4.07 5.72
CA ASP A 88 -3.35 4.17 6.72
C ASP A 88 -3.20 3.11 7.83
N ILE A 89 -2.97 1.85 7.47
CA ILE A 89 -2.75 0.76 8.43
C ILE A 89 -1.57 1.09 9.35
N VAL A 90 -0.47 1.58 8.78
CA VAL A 90 0.73 1.97 9.54
C VAL A 90 0.40 3.11 10.48
N LYS A 91 -0.21 4.20 9.99
CA LYS A 91 -0.49 5.40 10.80
C LYS A 91 -1.45 5.12 11.95
N GLU A 92 -2.50 4.36 11.70
CA GLU A 92 -3.50 3.99 12.71
C GLU A 92 -2.99 2.87 13.64
N GLY A 93 -1.96 2.14 13.23
CA GLY A 93 -1.48 0.95 13.96
C GLY A 93 -2.51 -0.17 13.94
N ASP A 94 -3.25 -0.31 12.83
CA ASP A 94 -4.39 -1.21 12.72
C ASP A 94 -3.96 -2.66 12.46
N VAL A 95 -3.73 -3.38 13.55
CA VAL A 95 -3.29 -4.78 13.52
C VAL A 95 -4.28 -5.72 12.83
N ALA A 96 -5.58 -5.41 12.86
CA ALA A 96 -6.61 -6.28 12.29
C ALA A 96 -6.56 -6.30 10.75
N ARG A 97 -6.10 -5.19 10.13
CA ARG A 97 -5.98 -5.07 8.68
C ARG A 97 -4.64 -5.54 8.12
N ILE A 98 -3.63 -5.84 8.94
CA ILE A 98 -2.30 -6.28 8.49
C ILE A 98 -2.40 -7.56 7.64
N ILE A 99 -3.01 -8.63 8.17
CA ILE A 99 -3.04 -9.94 7.51
C ILE A 99 -3.78 -9.88 6.16
N PRO A 100 -5.01 -9.34 6.08
CA PRO A 100 -5.69 -9.17 4.79
C PRO A 100 -4.86 -8.32 3.80
N CYS A 101 -4.21 -7.26 4.28
CA CYS A 101 -3.38 -6.40 3.45
C CYS A 101 -2.16 -7.15 2.87
N LEU A 102 -1.47 -7.96 3.70
CA LEU A 102 -0.34 -8.78 3.27
C LEU A 102 -0.76 -9.90 2.29
N MET A 103 -1.97 -10.44 2.42
CA MET A 103 -2.52 -11.39 1.43
C MET A 103 -2.70 -10.74 0.05
N VAL A 104 -3.24 -9.52 0.01
CA VAL A 104 -3.32 -8.75 -1.24
C VAL A 104 -1.91 -8.47 -1.77
N CYS A 105 -0.98 -8.04 -0.91
CA CYS A 105 0.40 -7.76 -1.29
C CYS A 105 1.12 -8.98 -1.89
N ALA A 106 0.88 -10.17 -1.33
CA ALA A 106 1.40 -11.42 -1.86
C ALA A 106 0.97 -11.62 -3.33
N GLN A 107 -0.30 -11.37 -3.66
CA GLN A 107 -0.79 -11.46 -5.04
C GLN A 107 -0.07 -10.47 -5.96
N PHE A 108 0.10 -9.22 -5.54
CA PHE A 108 0.86 -8.21 -6.29
C PHE A 108 2.31 -8.63 -6.56
N PHE A 109 3.00 -9.11 -5.53
CA PHE A 109 4.39 -9.53 -5.67
C PHE A 109 4.52 -10.76 -6.57
N PHE A 110 3.56 -11.68 -6.48
CA PHE A 110 3.50 -12.86 -7.33
C PHE A 110 3.22 -12.52 -8.80
N SER A 111 2.28 -11.60 -9.05
CA SER A 111 1.90 -11.20 -10.42
C SER A 111 3.05 -10.53 -11.17
N ASN A 112 3.94 -9.84 -10.44
CA ASN A 112 5.12 -9.22 -11.01
C ASN A 112 6.29 -10.22 -11.16
N SER A 113 6.47 -11.11 -10.18
CA SER A 113 7.45 -12.21 -10.26
C SER A 113 7.03 -13.42 -9.43
N ARG A 114 6.92 -14.58 -10.09
CA ARG A 114 6.66 -15.89 -9.45
C ARG A 114 7.74 -16.31 -8.44
N LEU A 115 8.94 -15.73 -8.56
CA LEU A 115 10.10 -15.97 -7.69
C LEU A 115 10.32 -14.80 -6.71
N SER A 116 9.35 -13.91 -6.56
CA SER A 116 9.48 -12.77 -5.67
C SER A 116 9.76 -13.21 -4.24
N LYS A 117 10.87 -12.73 -3.67
CA LYS A 117 11.17 -12.89 -2.26
C LYS A 117 10.06 -12.25 -1.41
N TYR A 118 9.56 -11.09 -1.83
CA TYR A 118 8.49 -10.38 -1.11
C TYR A 118 7.20 -11.20 -1.02
N PHE A 119 6.83 -11.92 -2.08
CA PHE A 119 5.71 -12.87 -2.03
C PHE A 119 5.93 -13.94 -0.95
N GLN A 120 7.13 -14.53 -0.91
CA GLN A 120 7.46 -15.57 0.07
C GLN A 120 7.44 -15.04 1.50
N GLU A 121 7.99 -13.85 1.75
CA GLU A 121 7.99 -13.24 3.08
C GLU A 121 6.57 -12.88 3.55
N CYS A 122 5.73 -12.31 2.66
CA CYS A 122 4.32 -12.04 2.99
C CYS A 122 3.57 -13.32 3.37
N LEU A 123 3.72 -14.37 2.57
CA LEU A 123 3.04 -15.63 2.83
C LEU A 123 3.57 -16.32 4.10
N ASP A 124 4.88 -16.29 4.31
CA ASP A 124 5.51 -16.83 5.51
C ASP A 124 5.03 -16.12 6.79
N PHE A 125 4.96 -14.79 6.75
CA PHE A 125 4.45 -14.00 7.87
C PHE A 125 2.98 -14.32 8.15
N VAL A 126 2.13 -14.32 7.12
CA VAL A 126 0.69 -14.66 7.26
C VAL A 126 0.52 -16.06 7.84
N LEU A 127 1.18 -17.08 7.27
CA LEU A 127 1.07 -18.45 7.74
C LEU A 127 1.59 -18.63 9.18
N LYS A 128 2.63 -17.91 9.56
CA LYS A 128 3.14 -17.95 10.93
C LYS A 128 2.16 -17.34 11.92
N CYS A 129 1.63 -16.16 11.62
CA CYS A 129 0.67 -15.47 12.49
C CYS A 129 -0.65 -16.22 12.64
N GLU A 130 -1.16 -16.83 11.56
CA GLU A 130 -2.45 -17.52 11.55
C GLU A 130 -2.37 -18.96 12.06
N TYR A 131 -1.28 -19.69 11.79
CA TYR A 131 -1.24 -21.14 12.01
C TYR A 131 -0.08 -21.65 12.88
N CYS A 132 1.03 -20.91 13.02
CA CYS A 132 2.21 -21.43 13.73
C CYS A 132 2.41 -20.83 15.12
N MET A 133 2.04 -19.56 15.30
CA MET A 133 2.23 -18.83 16.55
C MET A 133 1.04 -19.05 17.50
N SER A 134 1.32 -19.10 18.80
CA SER A 134 0.26 -19.01 19.80
C SER A 134 -0.44 -17.63 19.73
N PRO A 135 -1.70 -17.50 20.18
CA PRO A 135 -2.42 -16.23 20.14
C PRO A 135 -1.63 -15.05 20.75
N MET A 136 -0.93 -15.30 21.87
CA MET A 136 -0.11 -14.29 22.52
C MET A 136 1.12 -13.87 21.69
N GLN A 137 1.75 -14.81 20.98
CA GLN A 137 2.87 -14.50 20.08
C GLN A 137 2.39 -13.70 18.87
N THR A 138 1.23 -14.05 18.31
CA THR A 138 0.64 -13.31 17.19
C THR A 138 0.34 -11.88 17.59
N ILE A 139 -0.34 -11.65 18.72
CA ILE A 139 -0.64 -10.30 19.23
C ILE A 139 0.65 -9.49 19.39
N ARG A 140 1.66 -10.04 20.08
CA ARG A 140 2.94 -9.35 20.29
C ARG A 140 3.67 -9.03 18.98
N THR A 141 3.57 -9.91 17.99
CA THR A 141 4.21 -9.73 16.69
C THR A 141 3.52 -8.62 15.89
N LEU A 142 2.19 -8.62 15.86
CA LEU A 142 1.41 -7.63 15.13
C LEU A 142 1.47 -6.25 15.79
N GLU A 143 1.27 -6.16 17.11
CA GLU A 143 1.37 -4.90 17.85
C GLU A 143 2.82 -4.36 17.84
N GLY A 144 3.81 -5.25 17.89
CA GLY A 144 5.23 -4.88 17.83
C GLY A 144 5.71 -4.40 16.45
N ALA A 145 4.88 -4.55 15.40
CA ALA A 145 5.20 -4.07 14.05
C ALA A 145 5.18 -2.53 13.97
N PHE A 146 4.49 -1.86 14.88
CA PHE A 146 4.36 -0.40 14.89
C PHE A 146 4.86 0.21 16.21
N VAL A 147 5.33 1.44 16.13
CA VAL A 147 5.78 2.22 17.29
C VAL A 147 5.23 3.63 17.18
N ASN A 148 4.58 4.10 18.26
CA ASN A 148 4.13 5.48 18.38
C ASN A 148 5.08 6.27 19.29
N LEU A 149 6.14 6.83 18.70
CA LEU A 149 7.19 7.53 19.46
C LEU A 149 6.72 8.85 20.08
N ARG A 150 5.82 9.56 19.40
CA ARG A 150 5.38 10.92 19.78
C ARG A 150 3.99 10.95 20.43
N GLY A 151 3.28 9.82 20.43
CA GLY A 151 1.88 9.74 20.82
C GLY A 151 0.93 10.35 19.78
N GLY A 152 -0.36 10.33 20.09
CA GLY A 152 -1.42 10.90 19.24
C GLY A 152 -1.98 9.94 18.19
N ALA A 153 -3.13 10.31 17.63
CA ALA A 153 -3.78 9.59 16.54
C ALA A 153 -2.97 9.73 15.24
N ALA A 154 -2.99 8.68 14.39
CA ALA A 154 -2.22 8.62 13.15
C ALA A 154 -0.69 8.83 13.32
N GLY A 155 -0.15 8.60 14.52
CA GLY A 155 1.24 8.86 14.90
C GLY A 155 2.16 7.63 14.89
N ASN A 156 1.64 6.47 14.51
CA ASN A 156 2.40 5.23 14.45
C ASN A 156 3.36 5.22 13.26
N ILE A 157 4.50 4.55 13.44
CA ILE A 157 5.54 4.36 12.44
C ILE A 157 5.92 2.87 12.46
N GLU A 158 6.31 2.32 11.31
CA GLU A 158 6.87 0.97 11.24
C GLU A 158 8.09 0.82 12.17
N SER A 159 8.09 -0.22 13.00
CA SER A 159 9.15 -0.51 13.96
C SER A 159 10.51 -0.70 13.26
N ASP A 160 10.51 -1.38 12.10
CA ASP A 160 11.71 -1.55 11.28
C ASP A 160 12.27 -0.22 10.79
N LEU A 161 11.42 0.71 10.34
CA LEU A 161 11.84 2.04 9.90
C LEU A 161 12.44 2.85 11.06
N VAL A 162 11.88 2.75 12.27
CA VAL A 162 12.44 3.37 13.47
C VAL A 162 13.83 2.79 13.77
N GLN A 163 13.98 1.48 13.68
CA GLN A 163 15.25 0.80 13.89
C GLN A 163 16.29 1.18 12.82
N GLU A 164 15.90 1.25 11.54
CA GLU A 164 16.77 1.65 10.44
C GLU A 164 17.31 3.08 10.65
N ASN A 165 16.42 4.01 11.02
CA ASN A 165 16.79 5.38 11.34
C ASN A 165 17.75 5.45 12.55
N SER A 166 17.49 4.67 13.60
CA SER A 166 18.37 4.58 14.77
C SER A 166 19.77 4.09 14.40
N VAL A 167 19.86 3.04 13.58
CA VAL A 167 21.14 2.49 13.09
C VAL A 167 21.87 3.50 12.21
N ARG A 168 21.16 4.24 11.36
CA ARG A 168 21.74 5.29 10.52
C ARG A 168 22.38 6.39 11.37
N ASN A 169 21.64 6.91 12.36
CA ASN A 169 22.12 7.93 13.28
C ASN A 169 23.40 7.49 14.04
N GLN A 170 23.42 6.24 14.51
CA GLN A 170 24.60 5.69 15.18
C GLN A 170 25.80 5.59 14.24
N LYS A 171 25.60 5.12 13.00
CA LYS A 171 26.65 5.01 11.99
C LYS A 171 27.27 6.37 11.66
N ASP A 172 26.46 7.42 11.58
CA ASP A 172 26.96 8.76 11.25
C ASP A 172 27.82 9.33 12.38
N LEU A 173 27.44 9.11 13.65
CA LEU A 173 28.30 9.50 14.78
C LEU A 173 29.58 8.68 14.85
N ILE A 174 29.52 7.36 14.59
CA ILE A 174 30.73 6.52 14.53
C ILE A 174 31.67 7.01 13.41
N ARG A 175 31.12 7.42 12.26
CA ARG A 175 31.91 8.00 11.16
C ARG A 175 32.57 9.32 11.59
N ALA A 176 31.85 10.18 12.31
CA ALA A 176 32.35 11.46 12.80
C ALA A 176 33.53 11.32 13.79
N LEU A 177 33.70 10.18 14.46
CA LEU A 177 34.87 9.92 15.32
C LEU A 177 36.21 9.87 14.55
N GLY A 178 36.20 9.69 13.23
CA GLY A 178 37.41 9.65 12.41
C GLY A 178 38.38 8.55 12.85
N ALA A 179 39.64 8.94 13.13
CA ALA A 179 40.68 8.02 13.62
C ALA A 179 40.51 7.64 15.11
N ASN A 180 39.68 8.36 15.88
CA ASN A 180 39.52 8.17 17.32
C ASN A 180 38.52 7.04 17.69
N LYS A 181 38.36 6.04 16.82
CA LYS A 181 37.46 4.89 17.01
C LYS A 181 38.05 3.90 18.00
N SER A 182 37.93 4.21 19.29
CA SER A 182 38.06 3.20 20.36
C SER A 182 36.68 2.63 20.70
N GLU A 183 36.62 1.42 21.23
CA GLU A 183 35.37 0.80 21.69
C GLU A 183 34.62 1.70 22.68
N LYS A 184 35.35 2.29 23.64
CA LYS A 184 34.78 3.25 24.60
C LYS A 184 34.17 4.48 23.91
N ALA A 185 34.83 5.01 22.88
CA ALA A 185 34.31 6.15 22.13
C ALA A 185 33.07 5.78 21.31
N ILE A 186 33.05 4.59 20.72
CA ILE A 186 31.90 4.06 19.97
C ILE A 186 30.70 3.87 20.90
N GLN A 187 30.87 3.18 22.03
CA GLN A 187 29.79 2.96 23.00
C GLN A 187 29.22 4.28 23.53
N ARG A 188 30.08 5.26 23.84
CA ARG A 188 29.63 6.60 24.26
C ARG A 188 28.82 7.30 23.16
N SER A 189 29.29 7.24 21.92
CA SER A 189 28.63 7.88 20.77
C SER A 189 27.28 7.26 20.46
N CYS A 190 27.18 5.92 20.46
CA CYS A 190 25.91 5.23 20.23
C CYS A 190 24.88 5.55 21.32
N ARG A 191 25.29 5.60 22.59
CA ARG A 191 24.39 5.98 23.70
C ARG A 191 23.90 7.42 23.60
N ALA A 192 24.73 8.33 23.07
CA ALA A 192 24.37 9.72 22.87
C ALA A 192 23.58 9.98 21.59
N ALA A 193 23.44 8.99 20.69
CA ALA A 193 22.96 9.20 19.32
C ALA A 193 21.57 9.83 19.25
N TYR A 194 20.64 9.34 20.06
CA TYR A 194 19.28 9.88 20.11
C TYR A 194 19.26 11.32 20.62
N THR A 195 19.96 11.59 21.72
CA THR A 195 20.04 12.94 22.32
C THR A 195 20.67 13.94 21.37
N VAL A 196 21.74 13.55 20.67
CA VAL A 196 22.39 14.40 19.67
C VAL A 196 21.44 14.71 18.51
N SER A 197 20.71 13.72 18.02
CA SER A 197 19.70 13.92 16.96
C SER A 197 18.58 14.86 17.39
N ASP A 198 18.07 14.73 18.61
CA ASP A 198 17.02 15.61 19.18
C ASP A 198 17.52 17.05 19.35
N ILE A 199 18.78 17.24 19.78
CA ILE A 199 19.41 18.56 19.86
C ILE A 199 19.53 19.18 18.47
N PHE A 200 19.98 18.43 17.46
CA PHE A 200 20.05 18.93 16.08
C PHE A 200 18.67 19.34 15.56
N GLU A 201 17.62 18.51 15.75
CA GLU A 201 16.25 18.85 15.35
C GLU A 201 15.77 20.16 16.01
N LYS A 202 16.02 20.33 17.32
CA LYS A 202 15.65 21.55 18.05
C LYS A 202 16.45 22.78 17.61
N ILE A 203 17.72 22.62 17.27
CA ILE A 203 18.54 23.71 16.73
C ILE A 203 18.02 24.11 15.35
N GLU A 204 17.75 23.15 14.46
CA GLU A 204 17.19 23.42 13.12
C GLU A 204 15.87 24.19 13.21
N ILE A 205 14.96 23.76 14.10
CA ILE A 205 13.67 24.43 14.33
C ILE A 205 13.88 25.85 14.86
N SER A 206 14.74 26.04 15.87
CA SER A 206 14.92 27.35 16.52
C SER A 206 15.66 28.35 15.63
N THR A 207 16.57 27.89 14.78
CA THR A 207 17.35 28.74 13.88
C THR A 207 16.65 29.01 12.55
N SER A 208 15.50 28.40 12.29
CA SER A 208 14.79 28.48 11.00
C SER A 208 15.69 28.20 9.78
N VAL A 209 16.78 27.45 9.99
CA VAL A 209 17.67 27.04 8.91
C VAL A 209 16.90 26.07 8.05
N ARG A 210 16.49 26.53 6.86
CA ARG A 210 15.85 25.66 5.88
C ARG A 210 16.81 24.51 5.59
N LYS A 211 16.35 23.27 5.79
CA LYS A 211 17.03 22.10 5.22
C LYS A 211 17.32 22.41 3.76
N VAL A 212 18.60 22.28 3.37
CA VAL A 212 18.98 22.31 1.96
C VAL A 212 18.32 21.08 1.34
N SER A 213 17.11 21.25 0.83
CA SER A 213 16.41 20.16 0.17
C SER A 213 17.24 19.80 -1.06
N SER A 214 17.53 18.50 -1.19
CA SER A 214 18.08 17.98 -2.43
C SER A 214 17.14 18.35 -3.58
N ARG A 215 17.69 18.48 -4.77
CA ARG A 215 17.16 19.17 -5.98
C ARG A 215 15.81 18.68 -6.55
N HIS A 216 15.01 17.90 -5.81
CA HIS A 216 13.73 17.32 -6.24
C HIS A 216 12.62 17.34 -5.17
N GLN A 217 12.49 18.44 -4.42
CA GLN A 217 11.26 18.72 -3.65
C GLN A 217 10.67 20.05 -4.10
N THR A 218 10.23 20.13 -5.35
CA THR A 218 9.12 21.05 -5.63
C THR A 218 7.86 20.22 -5.41
N PRO A 219 7.14 20.37 -4.28
CA PRO A 219 5.81 19.79 -4.17
C PRO A 219 5.01 20.25 -5.40
N ALA A 220 4.25 19.34 -6.01
CA ALA A 220 3.37 19.64 -7.14
C ALA A 220 2.63 20.94 -6.81
N ARG A 221 2.92 22.00 -7.57
CA ARG A 221 2.30 23.30 -7.30
C ARG A 221 0.81 23.12 -7.57
N ILE A 222 -0.05 23.88 -6.89
CA ILE A 222 -1.51 23.84 -7.09
C ILE A 222 -1.86 23.88 -8.59
N LYS A 223 -1.09 24.65 -9.37
CA LYS A 223 -1.18 24.73 -10.83
C LYS A 223 -0.97 23.37 -11.54
N ASP A 224 -0.03 22.54 -11.10
CA ASP A 224 0.23 21.23 -11.69
C ASP A 224 -0.96 20.30 -11.44
N ASN A 225 -1.56 20.36 -10.24
CA ASN A 225 -2.76 19.60 -9.91
C ASN A 225 -3.97 20.03 -10.76
N GLU A 226 -4.13 21.32 -11.01
CA GLU A 226 -5.16 21.86 -11.90
C GLU A 226 -4.96 21.39 -13.34
N VAL A 227 -3.73 21.45 -13.85
CA VAL A 227 -3.39 20.97 -15.20
C VAL A 227 -3.68 19.47 -15.33
N ILE A 228 -3.28 18.66 -14.34
CA ILE A 228 -3.57 17.23 -14.32
C ILE A 228 -5.08 16.99 -14.28
N ALA A 229 -5.82 17.70 -13.43
CA ALA A 229 -7.27 17.54 -13.33
C ALA A 229 -7.97 17.86 -14.66
N ASN A 230 -7.64 18.99 -15.29
CA ASN A 230 -8.19 19.37 -16.59
C ASN A 230 -7.84 18.35 -17.67
N SER A 231 -6.57 17.91 -17.72
CA SER A 231 -6.13 16.91 -18.70
C SER A 231 -6.86 15.57 -18.53
N LEU A 232 -7.16 15.16 -17.29
CA LEU A 232 -7.94 13.95 -17.02
C LEU A 232 -9.41 14.11 -17.43
N ARG A 233 -10.00 15.31 -17.27
CA ARG A 233 -11.37 15.59 -17.73
C ARG A 233 -11.48 15.52 -19.24
N ASP A 234 -10.48 16.04 -19.97
CA ASP A 234 -10.45 16.00 -21.43
C ASP A 234 -10.22 14.57 -21.94
N LEU A 235 -9.33 13.82 -21.28
CA LEU A 235 -8.98 12.46 -21.72
C LEU A 235 -10.08 11.43 -21.43
N ARG A 236 -10.91 11.63 -20.40
CA ARG A 236 -11.90 10.65 -19.89
C ARG A 236 -11.34 9.23 -19.84
N PRO A 237 -10.28 8.99 -19.04
CA PRO A 237 -9.59 7.70 -19.04
C PRO A 237 -10.47 6.55 -18.52
N PHE A 238 -11.50 6.83 -17.72
CA PHE A 238 -12.36 5.82 -17.11
C PHE A 238 -13.61 5.48 -17.93
N SER A 239 -13.78 6.12 -19.09
CA SER A 239 -14.81 5.77 -20.07
C SER A 239 -14.20 4.87 -21.14
N LYS A 240 -14.63 3.61 -21.24
CA LYS A 240 -14.06 2.66 -22.23
C LYS A 240 -14.32 3.16 -23.65
N THR A 241 -13.25 3.38 -24.41
CA THR A 241 -13.28 3.82 -25.81
C THR A 241 -12.43 2.88 -26.65
N ILE A 242 -13.06 2.20 -27.61
CA ILE A 242 -12.41 1.20 -28.46
C ILE A 242 -11.30 1.85 -29.29
N GLY A 243 -10.11 1.25 -29.30
CA GLY A 243 -8.95 1.63 -30.10
C GLY A 243 -8.00 2.65 -29.45
N ARG A 244 -8.22 3.07 -28.19
CA ARG A 244 -7.31 4.00 -27.51
C ARG A 244 -6.01 3.32 -27.09
N VAL A 245 -4.89 3.92 -27.47
CA VAL A 245 -3.54 3.39 -27.19
C VAL A 245 -2.77 4.31 -26.24
N CYS A 246 -2.28 3.75 -25.12
CA CYS A 246 -1.34 4.38 -24.21
C CYS A 246 0.07 4.31 -24.81
N GLN A 247 0.62 5.46 -25.20
CA GLN A 247 1.96 5.54 -25.78
C GLN A 247 3.01 5.00 -24.79
N GLY A 248 3.78 4.00 -25.22
CA GLY A 248 4.82 3.37 -24.40
C GLY A 248 4.38 2.17 -23.54
N MET A 249 3.06 1.94 -23.36
CA MET A 249 2.53 0.81 -22.58
C MET A 249 1.40 0.07 -23.33
N PRO A 250 1.67 -0.56 -24.49
CA PRO A 250 0.63 -1.17 -25.33
C PRO A 250 0.01 -2.44 -24.75
N ASN A 251 0.66 -3.08 -23.76
CA ASN A 251 0.21 -4.36 -23.18
C ASN A 251 -0.14 -4.21 -21.68
N VAL A 252 -0.59 -3.03 -21.27
CA VAL A 252 -0.99 -2.77 -19.89
C VAL A 252 -2.36 -3.38 -19.62
N LEU A 253 -2.47 -4.12 -18.52
CA LEU A 253 -3.71 -4.72 -18.06
C LEU A 253 -4.41 -3.79 -17.07
N CYS A 254 -5.74 -3.86 -17.01
CA CYS A 254 -6.54 -3.04 -16.11
C CYS A 254 -6.25 -3.29 -14.62
N SER A 255 -5.85 -4.52 -14.28
CA SER A 255 -5.55 -4.94 -12.92
C SER A 255 -4.15 -5.56 -12.82
N PRO A 256 -3.37 -5.23 -11.78
CA PRO A 256 -2.03 -5.76 -11.57
C PRO A 256 -2.05 -7.25 -11.22
N VAL A 257 -3.16 -7.78 -10.68
CA VAL A 257 -3.30 -9.20 -10.28
C VAL A 257 -3.87 -10.09 -11.39
N ARG A 258 -4.31 -9.51 -12.50
CA ARG A 258 -4.93 -10.26 -13.61
C ARG A 258 -3.98 -11.20 -14.35
N LYS A 259 -2.65 -11.04 -14.18
CA LYS A 259 -1.63 -11.95 -14.73
C LYS A 259 -1.45 -13.25 -13.96
N ILE A 260 -2.07 -13.37 -12.79
CA ILE A 260 -1.82 -14.50 -11.89
C ILE A 260 -2.47 -15.76 -12.45
N ASN A 261 -1.66 -16.77 -12.69
CA ASN A 261 -2.15 -18.13 -12.94
C ASN A 261 -2.43 -18.82 -11.59
N SER A 262 -3.67 -19.30 -11.42
CA SER A 262 -4.14 -19.90 -10.17
C SER A 262 -3.40 -21.20 -9.81
N VAL A 263 -3.04 -22.01 -10.81
CA VAL A 263 -2.29 -23.27 -10.63
C VAL A 263 -0.87 -22.99 -10.16
N ASP A 264 -0.19 -22.04 -10.81
CA ASP A 264 1.16 -21.62 -10.41
C ASP A 264 1.15 -21.05 -8.98
N LEU A 265 0.16 -20.22 -8.64
CA LEU A 265 0.04 -19.65 -7.30
C LEU A 265 -0.18 -20.75 -6.25
N LYS A 266 -1.12 -21.68 -6.48
CA LYS A 266 -1.39 -22.81 -5.58
C LYS A 266 -0.14 -23.67 -5.38
N PHE A 267 0.58 -23.98 -6.46
CA PHE A 267 1.84 -24.73 -6.38
C PHE A 267 2.86 -24.01 -5.50
N ARG A 268 3.00 -22.69 -5.66
CA ARG A 268 3.98 -21.90 -4.90
C ARG A 268 3.59 -21.71 -3.44
N ILE A 269 2.30 -21.58 -3.15
CA ILE A 269 1.78 -21.61 -1.77
C ILE A 269 2.13 -22.95 -1.11
N LYS A 270 1.86 -24.07 -1.79
CA LYS A 270 2.18 -25.40 -1.27
C LYS A 270 3.67 -25.55 -0.93
N GLN A 271 4.57 -25.06 -1.78
CA GLN A 271 6.02 -25.11 -1.48
C GLN A 271 6.40 -24.35 -0.20
N VAL A 272 5.75 -23.21 0.08
CA VAL A 272 6.00 -22.43 1.31
C VAL A 272 5.43 -23.15 2.52
N VAL A 273 4.23 -23.74 2.40
CA VAL A 273 3.61 -24.56 3.47
C VAL A 273 4.47 -25.78 3.78
N ASP A 274 4.90 -26.54 2.77
CA ASP A 274 5.74 -27.73 2.94
C ASP A 274 7.04 -27.35 3.67
N ARG A 275 7.69 -26.25 3.28
CA ARG A 275 8.89 -25.73 3.95
C ARG A 275 8.64 -25.43 5.43
N LEU A 276 7.50 -24.83 5.77
CA LEU A 276 7.13 -24.53 7.17
C LEU A 276 6.85 -25.81 7.96
N TYR A 277 6.22 -26.79 7.32
CA TYR A 277 5.90 -28.09 7.91
C TYR A 277 7.15 -28.94 8.21
N TYR A 278 8.18 -28.89 7.34
CA TYR A 278 9.46 -29.58 7.59
C TYR A 278 10.16 -29.17 8.89
N GLY A 279 9.75 -28.07 9.54
CA GLY A 279 10.26 -27.61 10.84
C GLY A 279 9.33 -27.82 12.04
N HIS A 280 8.01 -28.01 11.86
CA HIS A 280 7.03 -28.05 12.95
C HIS A 280 5.74 -28.82 12.58
N THR A 281 5.17 -29.56 13.55
CA THR A 281 3.80 -30.12 13.45
C THR A 281 2.78 -28.99 13.59
N ILE A 282 2.23 -28.52 12.48
CA ILE A 282 1.13 -27.54 12.46
C ILE A 282 -0.18 -28.29 12.76
N SER A 283 -0.87 -27.92 13.85
CA SER A 283 -2.22 -28.42 14.15
C SER A 283 -3.24 -27.62 13.36
N PHE A 284 -3.88 -28.26 12.39
CA PHE A 284 -5.08 -27.72 11.74
C PHE A 284 -6.30 -28.03 12.60
N ASP A 285 -6.42 -27.35 13.75
CA ASP A 285 -7.68 -27.34 14.50
C ASP A 285 -8.36 -26.00 14.21
N HIS A 286 -9.21 -25.96 13.18
CA HIS A 286 -10.43 -25.15 13.04
C HIS A 286 -11.13 -25.45 11.71
#